data_AF-D7RH68-F1
#
_entry.id   AF-D7RH68-F1
#
_cell.length_a   1.000
_cell.length_b   1.000
_cell.length_c   1.000
_cell.angle_alpha   90.00
_cell.angle_beta   90.00
_cell.angle_gamma   90.00
#
_symmetry.space_group_name_H-M   'P 1'
#
loop_
_entity.id
_entity.type
_entity.pdbx_description
1 polymer ?
#
loop_
_entity_poly.entity_id
_entity_poly.type
_entity_poly.pdbx_seq_one_letter_code
_entity_poly.pdbx_strand_id
1 'polypeptide(L)' 'HESIPEAIPGDNVGFNVKGLSIKDIKRGYVCGDSKSDPPKETETFLAQVIIMNHPGQIENGYTPVLD' A
#
# COMPACT_ATOMS: atom_id res chain seq x y z
N HIS A 1 6.36 -10.78 -20.29
CA HIS A 1 6.20 -11.37 -18.94
C HIS A 1 6.86 -12.73 -18.98
N GLU A 2 7.80 -12.97 -18.09
CA GLU A 2 8.52 -14.23 -17.98
C GLU A 2 8.18 -14.86 -16.62
N SER A 3 8.03 -16.18 -16.59
CA SER A 3 7.79 -16.89 -15.33
C SER A 3 9.09 -16.97 -14.56
N ILE A 4 9.08 -16.47 -13.34
CA ILE A 4 10.18 -16.58 -12.38
C ILE A 4 9.76 -17.50 -11.23
N PRO A 5 10.68 -18.28 -10.64
CA PRO A 5 10.37 -19.17 -9.53
C PRO A 5 10.09 -18.40 -8.23
N GLU A 6 10.70 -17.23 -8.06
CA GLU A 6 10.54 -16.36 -6.90
C GLU A 6 10.65 -14.90 -7.33
N ALA A 7 9.99 -14.00 -6.59
CA ALA A 7 10.09 -12.57 -6.75
C ALA A 7 10.90 -11.99 -5.56
N ILE A 8 11.77 -11.02 -5.84
CA ILE A 8 12.62 -10.37 -4.83
C ILE A 8 12.25 -8.88 -4.67
N PRO A 9 12.69 -8.20 -3.59
CA PRO A 9 12.42 -6.78 -3.41
C PRO A 9 12.88 -5.94 -4.62
N GLY A 10 11.95 -5.18 -5.20
CA GLY A 10 12.18 -4.35 -6.39
C GLY A 10 11.53 -4.89 -7.67
N ASP A 11 11.11 -6.16 -7.70
CA ASP A 11 10.45 -6.75 -8.86
C ASP A 11 9.00 -6.26 -9.02
N ASN A 12 8.60 -5.97 -10.27
CA ASN A 12 7.21 -5.72 -10.63
C ASN A 12 6.60 -6.99 -11.24
N VAL A 13 5.74 -7.65 -10.47
CA VAL A 13 5.21 -8.98 -10.80
C VAL A 13 3.69 -9.04 -10.80
N GLY A 14 3.15 -9.92 -11.64
CA GLY A 14 1.81 -10.45 -11.49
C GLY A 14 1.88 -11.89 -10.99
N PHE A 15 1.01 -12.27 -10.06
CA PHE A 15 0.90 -13.65 -9.57
C PHE A 15 -0.57 -14.09 -9.59
N ASN A 16 -0.79 -15.40 -9.68
CA ASN A 16 -2.13 -15.98 -9.76
C ASN A 16 -2.58 -16.48 -8.39
N VAL A 17 -3.82 -16.18 -8.00
CA VAL A 17 -4.43 -16.61 -6.72
C VAL A 17 -5.77 -17.30 -7.01
N LYS A 18 -6.03 -18.42 -6.34
CA LYS A 18 -7.29 -19.15 -6.45
C LYS A 18 -8.24 -18.75 -5.33
N GLY A 19 -9.55 -18.75 -5.62
CA GLY A 19 -10.60 -18.54 -4.62
C GLY A 19 -10.91 -17.08 -4.29
N LEU A 20 -10.36 -16.13 -5.05
CA LEU A 20 -10.69 -14.70 -4.94
C LEU A 20 -11.35 -14.19 -6.22
N SER A 21 -12.36 -13.35 -6.09
CA SER A 21 -12.93 -12.61 -7.21
C SER A 21 -12.15 -11.32 -7.46
N ILE A 22 -12.12 -10.86 -8.70
CA ILE A 22 -11.59 -9.53 -9.06
C ILE A 22 -12.35 -8.42 -8.29
N LYS A 23 -13.60 -8.67 -7.88
CA LYS A 23 -14.39 -7.71 -7.10
C LYS A 23 -13.92 -7.57 -5.64
N ASP A 24 -13.20 -8.57 -5.12
CA ASP A 24 -12.77 -8.63 -3.73
C ASP A 24 -11.42 -7.92 -3.51
N ILE A 25 -10.69 -7.63 -4.60
CA ILE A 25 -9.37 -6.99 -4.59
C ILE A 25 -9.41 -5.67 -5.36
N LYS A 26 -8.68 -4.67 -4.86
CA LYS A 26 -8.63 -3.33 -5.47
C LYS A 26 -7.21 -2.79 -5.46
N ARG A 27 -6.93 -1.83 -6.34
CA ARG A 27 -5.68 -1.07 -6.31
C ARG A 27 -5.53 -0.39 -4.94
N GLY A 28 -4.33 -0.45 -4.38
CA GLY A 28 -4.00 0.05 -3.04
C GLY A 28 -3.98 -1.03 -1.95
N TYR A 29 -4.46 -2.24 -2.23
CA TYR A 29 -4.35 -3.35 -1.28
C TYR A 29 -2.91 -3.86 -1.17
N VAL A 30 -2.55 -4.31 0.04
CA VAL A 30 -1.23 -4.85 0.35
C VAL A 30 -1.37 -6.37 0.59
N CYS A 31 -0.55 -7.17 -0.09
CA CYS A 31 -0.52 -8.62 0.08
C CYS A 31 0.76 -9.03 0.84
N GLY A 32 0.66 -10.03 1.70
CA GLY A 32 1.78 -10.60 2.43
C GLY A 32 1.49 -12.03 2.88
N ASP A 33 2.51 -12.72 3.38
CA ASP A 33 2.37 -14.09 3.86
C ASP A 33 1.58 -14.12 5.18
N SER A 34 0.48 -14.88 5.18
CA SER A 34 -0.35 -15.16 6.36
C SER A 34 0.43 -15.69 7.58
N LYS A 35 1.60 -16.31 7.38
CA LYS A 35 2.39 -16.94 8.43
C LYS A 35 3.54 -16.06 8.96
N SER A 36 3.82 -14.94 8.30
CA SER A 36 4.98 -14.10 8.62
C SER A 36 4.57 -12.63 8.65
N ASP A 37 4.08 -12.19 9.80
CA ASP A 37 3.56 -10.83 10.06
C ASP A 37 2.66 -10.29 8.92
N PRO A 38 1.45 -10.88 8.76
CA PRO A 38 0.56 -10.48 7.69
C PRO A 38 0.20 -8.98 7.78
N PRO A 39 0.05 -8.29 6.63
CA PRO A 39 -0.36 -6.89 6.60
C PRO A 39 -1.69 -6.67 7.35
N LYS A 40 -1.79 -5.55 8.08
CA LYS A 40 -2.96 -5.18 8.87
C LYS A 40 -3.45 -3.80 8.47
N GLU A 41 -4.77 -3.61 8.53
CA GLU A 41 -5.37 -2.30 8.37
C GLU A 41 -4.95 -1.37 9.51
N THR A 42 -4.82 -0.09 9.19
CA THR A 42 -4.46 0.96 10.15
C THR A 42 -5.38 2.15 9.93
N GLU A 43 -6.08 2.57 10.98
CA GLU A 43 -6.98 3.73 10.92
C GLU A 43 -6.20 5.05 11.08
N THR A 44 -5.18 5.05 11.95
CA THR A 44 -4.36 6.23 12.23
C THR A 44 -2.90 5.85 12.39
N PHE A 45 -2.00 6.72 11.94
CA PHE A 45 -0.57 6.58 12.16
C PHE A 45 0.05 7.95 12.44
N LEU A 46 1.12 7.95 13.23
CA LEU A 46 1.95 9.13 13.46
C LEU A 46 3.12 9.09 12.48
N ALA A 47 3.39 10.22 11.82
CA ALA A 47 4.50 10.35 10.89
C ALA A 47 5.21 11.68 11.10
N GLN A 48 6.51 11.67 10.81
CA GLN A 48 7.27 12.91 10.66
C GLN A 48 7.10 13.41 9.22
N VAL A 49 6.69 14.66 9.07
CA VAL A 49 6.45 15.28 7.76
C VAL A 49 7.36 16.48 7.55
N ILE A 50 7.76 16.69 6.30
CA ILE A 50 8.46 17.91 5.87
C ILE A 50 7.52 18.65 4.92
N ILE A 51 7.18 19.88 5.26
CA ILE A 51 6.31 20.71 4.44
C ILE A 51 7.16 21.43 3.39
N MET A 52 6.86 21.17 2.12
CA MET A 52 7.50 21.85 0.98
C MET A 52 6.91 23.25 0.80
N ASN A 53 7.47 24.04 -0.13
CA ASN A 53 6.95 25.38 -0.41
C ASN A 53 5.48 25.31 -0.89
N HIS A 54 4.56 25.65 0.00
CA HIS A 54 3.12 25.54 -0.19
C HIS A 54 2.49 26.91 0.10
N PRO A 55 1.61 27.43 -0.76
CA PRO A 55 1.05 28.78 -0.61
C PRO A 55 0.05 28.91 0.54
N GLY A 56 -0.40 27.80 1.13
CA GLY A 56 -1.37 27.77 2.22
C GLY A 56 -0.77 27.51 3.60
N GLN A 57 -1.65 27.49 4.60
CA GLN A 57 -1.33 27.09 5.97
C GLN A 57 -1.96 25.72 6.26
N ILE A 58 -1.26 24.92 7.06
CA ILE A 58 -1.74 23.61 7.51
C ILE A 58 -2.07 23.73 8.99
N GLU A 59 -3.31 23.46 9.34
CA GLU A 59 -3.82 23.55 10.71
C GLU A 59 -4.40 22.20 11.17
N ASN A 60 -4.76 22.09 12.45
CA ASN A 60 -5.42 20.91 12.97
C ASN A 60 -6.74 20.64 12.20
N GLY A 61 -6.91 19.40 11.74
CA GLY A 61 -8.05 19.00 10.91
C GLY A 61 -7.83 19.11 9.40
N TYR A 62 -6.67 19.61 8.95
CA TYR A 62 -6.31 19.58 7.53
C TYR A 62 -6.30 18.14 7.00
N THR A 63 -7.08 17.89 5.95
CA THR A 63 -7.35 16.54 5.40
C THR A 63 -6.97 16.48 3.92
N PRO A 64 -5.66 16.44 3.59
CA PRO A 64 -5.21 16.27 2.21
C PRO A 64 -5.39 14.81 1.77
N VAL A 65 -5.37 14.58 0.47
CA VAL A 65 -5.22 13.23 -0.08
C VAL A 65 -3.79 12.78 0.16
N LEU A 66 -3.64 11.61 0.77
CA LEU A 66 -2.40 10.85 0.84
C LEU A 66 -2.50 9.74 -0.21
N ASP A 67 -1.58 9.75 -1.18
CA ASP A 67 -1.43 8.68 -2.17
C ASP A 67 -0.50 7.57 -1.66
#